data_AF-A0A7V9KWN8-F1
#
_entry.id   AF-A0A7V9KWN8-F1
#
_cell.length_a   1.000
_cell.length_b   1.000
_cell.length_c   1.000
_cell.angle_alpha   90.00
_cell.angle_beta   90.00
_cell.angle_gamma   90.00
#
_symmetry.space_group_name_H-M   'P 1'
#
loop_
_entity.id
_entity.type
_entity.pdbx_description
1 polymer ?
#
loop_
_entity_poly.entity_id
_entity_poly.type
_entity_poly.pdbx_seq_one_letter_code
_entity_poly.pdbx_strand_id
1 'polypeptide(L)'
;MKAGKREKMATATAVILFTLVMTACIGGDDAKENRPEQAIERKGTLIIGELVAFPENLSPLAREGTSAAAKHVVNGMFPSPFRILPDLSFAVNKDLMGTEPTIEETDGQQVVTYEINPVAVWSDGVPISAGDFQFVWRLQRSRDPALGGCADLVSTAGYDQIQS
;
A
#
# COMPACT_ATOMS: atom_id res chain seq x y z
N MET A 1 49.47 43.59 -69.50
CA MET A 1 50.75 43.48 -68.76
C MET A 1 50.68 42.28 -67.81
N LYS A 2 51.83 41.63 -67.67
CA LYS A 2 52.20 40.39 -66.96
C LYS A 2 51.34 39.88 -65.80
N ALA A 3 51.24 38.55 -65.77
CA ALA A 3 50.88 37.68 -64.66
C ALA A 3 51.90 37.70 -63.50
N GLY A 4 51.43 37.26 -62.31
CA GLY A 4 52.22 36.82 -61.15
C GLY A 4 51.29 36.55 -59.95
N LYS A 5 50.75 35.33 -59.77
CA LYS A 5 51.27 34.18 -58.98
C LYS A 5 51.29 34.48 -57.46
N ARG A 6 50.55 33.76 -56.60
CA ARG A 6 50.93 32.47 -55.98
C ARG A 6 49.75 31.87 -55.18
N GLU A 7 49.33 30.64 -55.50
CA GLU A 7 49.63 29.35 -54.81
C GLU A 7 48.69 29.06 -53.62
N LYS A 8 47.65 28.24 -53.84
CA LYS A 8 47.50 26.81 -53.48
C LYS A 8 47.39 26.54 -51.97
N MET A 9 46.22 26.06 -51.53
CA MET A 9 46.10 24.74 -50.89
C MET A 9 44.63 24.39 -50.65
N ALA A 10 44.27 23.19 -51.09
CA ALA A 10 42.99 22.55 -50.83
C ALA A 10 42.98 22.01 -49.40
N THR A 11 41.83 22.09 -48.73
CA THR A 11 41.41 21.08 -47.75
C THR A 11 39.90 21.19 -47.54
N ALA A 12 39.24 20.06 -47.77
CA ALA A 12 37.83 19.83 -47.55
C ALA A 12 37.45 19.93 -46.07
N THR A 13 36.16 20.10 -45.78
CA THR A 13 35.31 19.04 -45.18
C THR A 13 34.13 19.64 -44.40
N ALA A 14 32.94 19.16 -44.77
CA ALA A 14 31.69 18.99 -44.02
C ALA A 14 31.20 20.12 -43.09
N VAL A 15 30.10 20.73 -43.53
CA VAL A 15 29.12 21.43 -42.71
C VAL A 15 28.41 20.39 -41.82
N ILE A 16 28.58 20.48 -40.50
CA ILE A 16 27.72 19.81 -39.52
C ILE A 16 26.87 20.90 -38.87
N LEU A 17 25.62 20.98 -39.28
CA LEU A 17 24.61 21.87 -38.72
C LEU A 17 24.12 21.25 -37.39
N PHE A 18 24.53 21.84 -36.26
CA PHE A 18 24.04 21.46 -34.93
C PHE A 18 22.67 22.10 -34.72
N THR A 19 21.60 21.32 -34.83
CA THR A 19 20.27 21.70 -34.34
C THR A 19 20.09 21.14 -32.93
N LEU A 20 20.16 22.02 -31.94
CA LEU A 20 19.80 21.75 -30.55
C LEU A 20 18.27 21.83 -30.42
N VAL A 21 17.59 20.69 -30.27
CA VAL A 21 16.15 20.67 -29.98
C VAL A 21 15.99 20.56 -28.46
N MET A 22 15.62 21.68 -27.83
CA MET A 22 15.12 21.74 -26.47
C MET A 22 13.62 21.41 -26.50
N THR A 23 13.24 20.19 -26.14
CA THR A 23 11.82 19.85 -25.90
C THR A 23 11.60 19.74 -24.40
N ALA A 24 10.78 20.65 -23.91
CA ALA A 24 10.26 20.71 -22.56
C ALA A 24 9.32 19.55 -22.24
N CYS A 25 9.06 19.38 -20.95
CA CYS A 25 8.18 18.39 -20.33
C CYS A 25 6.79 18.22 -20.99
N ILE A 26 6.24 17.02 -20.77
CA ILE A 26 4.83 16.60 -20.93
C ILE A 26 4.38 16.41 -22.38
N GLY A 27 4.31 15.14 -22.77
CA GLY A 27 3.60 14.65 -23.95
C GLY A 27 3.59 13.13 -23.88
N GLY A 28 2.44 12.55 -23.54
CA GLY A 28 2.26 11.11 -23.47
C GLY A 28 2.48 10.48 -24.83
N ASP A 29 3.25 9.40 -24.84
CA ASP A 29 3.23 8.39 -25.88
C ASP A 29 3.28 7.05 -25.16
N ASP A 30 2.33 6.17 -25.51
CA ASP A 30 2.21 4.78 -25.09
C ASP A 30 3.38 3.94 -25.62
N ALA A 31 4.60 4.30 -25.26
CA ALA A 31 5.73 3.41 -25.37
C ALA A 31 5.51 2.32 -24.32
N LYS A 32 4.98 1.18 -24.77
CA LYS A 32 5.15 -0.09 -24.07
C LYS A 32 6.65 -0.36 -24.02
N GLU A 33 7.29 0.18 -23.00
CA GLU A 33 8.66 -0.12 -22.64
C GLU A 33 8.68 -1.60 -22.26
N ASN A 34 9.07 -2.45 -23.22
CA ASN A 34 9.44 -3.84 -22.98
C ASN A 34 10.72 -3.85 -22.14
N ARG A 35 10.61 -3.45 -20.88
CA ARG A 35 11.65 -3.65 -19.89
C ARG A 35 11.61 -5.13 -19.53
N PRO A 36 12.68 -5.91 -19.75
CA PRO A 36 12.70 -7.29 -19.29
C PRO A 36 12.39 -7.29 -17.80
N GLU A 37 11.46 -8.15 -17.37
CA GLU A 37 11.13 -8.36 -15.97
C GLU A 37 12.39 -8.84 -15.26
N GLN A 38 13.15 -7.89 -14.71
CA GLN A 38 14.35 -8.21 -13.96
C GLN A 38 13.89 -8.95 -12.72
N ALA A 39 14.41 -10.15 -12.51
CA ALA A 39 14.19 -10.90 -11.29
C ALA A 39 14.63 -10.02 -10.10
N ILE A 40 13.66 -9.52 -9.33
CA ILE A 40 13.94 -8.68 -8.17
C ILE A 40 14.52 -9.59 -7.08
N GLU A 41 15.79 -9.41 -6.74
CA GLU A 41 16.41 -10.11 -5.63
C GLU A 41 15.82 -9.59 -4.31
N ARG A 42 15.07 -10.45 -3.60
CA ARG A 42 14.40 -10.11 -2.33
C ARG A 42 15.36 -10.24 -1.13
N LYS A 43 16.42 -9.43 -1.10
CA LYS A 43 17.39 -9.38 0.02
C LYS A 43 17.77 -7.93 0.33
N GLY A 44 18.20 -7.68 1.55
CA GLY A 44 18.70 -6.38 2.01
C GLY A 44 17.89 -5.77 3.15
N THR A 45 18.31 -4.58 3.56
CA THR A 45 17.66 -3.80 4.63
C THR A 45 17.16 -2.49 4.05
N LEU A 46 15.88 -2.21 4.23
CA LEU A 46 15.30 -0.89 3.96
C LEU A 46 15.30 -0.08 5.26
N ILE A 47 15.93 1.10 5.24
CA ILE A 47 15.88 2.05 6.35
C ILE A 47 14.90 3.15 5.97
N ILE A 48 13.81 3.25 6.73
CA ILE A 48 12.81 4.32 6.58
C ILE A 48 13.05 5.32 7.69
N GLY A 49 13.30 6.59 7.32
CA GLY A 49 13.40 7.68 8.28
C GLY A 49 12.02 8.15 8.70
N GLU A 50 11.74 8.14 10.00
CA GLU A 50 10.47 8.64 10.56
C GLU A 50 10.61 10.11 10.95
N LEU A 51 9.62 10.92 10.58
CA LEU A 51 9.62 12.37 10.84
C LEU A 51 8.98 12.72 12.19
N VAL A 52 8.31 11.76 12.81
CA VAL A 52 7.65 11.90 14.11
C VAL A 52 8.30 11.03 15.17
N ALA A 53 7.86 11.18 16.43
CA ALA A 53 8.36 10.37 17.53
C ALA A 53 8.11 8.87 17.31
N PHE A 54 8.97 8.05 17.91
CA PHE A 54 8.80 6.59 17.93
C PHE A 54 7.45 6.23 18.56
N PRO A 55 6.72 5.21 18.04
CA PRO A 55 5.39 4.88 18.55
C PRO A 55 5.44 4.37 19.99
N GLU A 56 4.60 4.94 20.86
CA GLU A 56 4.45 4.52 22.25
C GLU A 56 3.62 3.23 22.38
N ASN A 57 2.76 2.96 21.38
CA ASN A 57 1.88 1.80 21.35
C ASN A 57 1.71 1.31 19.90
N LEU A 58 1.75 0.00 19.70
CA LEU A 58 1.59 -0.66 18.39
C LEU A 58 0.21 -1.32 18.23
N SER A 59 -0.68 -1.21 19.20
CA SER A 59 -2.06 -1.67 19.03
C SER A 59 -2.83 -0.68 18.15
N PRO A 60 -3.28 -1.06 16.94
CA PRO A 60 -4.03 -0.17 16.06
C PRO A 60 -5.41 0.21 16.64
N LEU A 61 -5.86 -0.50 17.67
CA LEU A 61 -7.14 -0.29 18.34
C LEU A 61 -7.04 0.70 19.51
N ALA A 62 -5.84 0.92 20.06
CA ALA A 62 -5.61 1.84 21.15
C ALA A 62 -5.49 3.28 20.64
N ARG A 63 -5.95 4.25 21.42
CA ARG A 63 -5.87 5.68 21.07
C ARG A 63 -4.43 6.13 20.79
N GLU A 64 -3.49 5.70 21.63
CA GLU A 64 -2.06 6.03 21.48
C GLU A 64 -1.38 5.29 20.30
N GLY A 65 -2.03 4.27 19.74
CA GLY A 65 -1.55 3.55 18.55
C GLY A 65 -1.97 4.18 17.22
N THR A 66 -2.57 5.36 17.24
CA THR A 66 -3.12 6.02 16.02
C THR A 66 -2.12 6.94 15.30
N SER A 67 -0.90 7.09 15.82
CA SER A 67 0.17 7.92 15.24
C SER A 67 0.62 7.43 13.86
N ALA A 68 1.20 8.33 13.07
CA ALA A 68 1.75 7.97 11.75
C ALA A 68 2.85 6.90 11.85
N ALA A 69 3.77 7.06 12.81
CA ALA A 69 4.83 6.10 13.05
C ALA A 69 4.30 4.71 13.45
N ALA A 70 3.27 4.64 14.30
CA ALA A 70 2.64 3.36 14.65
C ALA A 70 2.05 2.70 13.38
N LYS A 71 1.32 3.45 12.57
CA LYS A 71 0.72 2.96 11.31
C LYS A 71 1.75 2.46 10.31
N HIS A 72 2.88 3.16 10.15
CA HIS A 72 3.96 2.72 9.26
C HIS A 72 4.55 1.36 9.68
N VAL A 73 4.56 1.06 10.97
CA VAL A 73 5.03 -0.24 11.50
C VAL A 73 3.94 -1.31 11.36
N VAL A 74 2.71 -1.03 11.81
CA VAL A 74 1.69 -2.07 12.05
C VAL A 74 0.87 -2.43 10.81
N ASN A 75 0.82 -1.57 9.79
CA ASN A 75 0.05 -1.84 8.57
C ASN A 75 0.56 -3.07 7.78
N GLY A 76 1.82 -3.47 7.99
CA GLY A 76 2.40 -4.69 7.42
C GLY A 76 2.31 -5.91 8.34
N MET A 77 1.83 -5.75 9.58
CA MET A 77 1.83 -6.79 10.60
C MET A 77 0.45 -7.42 10.80
N PHE A 78 -0.60 -6.59 10.87
CA PHE A 78 -1.96 -7.07 11.11
C PHE A 78 -2.75 -7.21 9.81
N PRO A 79 -3.41 -8.35 9.57
CA PRO A 79 -4.25 -8.53 8.41
C PRO A 79 -5.57 -7.77 8.56
N SER A 80 -6.13 -7.33 7.43
CA SER A 80 -7.47 -6.70 7.33
C SER A 80 -8.22 -7.35 6.16
N PRO A 81 -9.56 -7.49 6.21
CA PRO A 81 -10.36 -8.02 5.09
C PRO A 81 -10.27 -7.18 3.82
N PHE A 82 -10.05 -5.87 3.97
CA PHE A 82 -9.94 -4.92 2.87
C PHE A 82 -8.65 -4.10 2.98
N ARG A 83 -8.13 -3.69 1.82
CA ARG A 83 -7.06 -2.71 1.67
C ARG A 83 -7.64 -1.46 1.01
N ILE A 84 -7.19 -0.29 1.46
CA ILE A 84 -7.48 0.99 0.81
C ILE A 84 -6.35 1.26 -0.19
N LEU A 85 -6.70 1.44 -1.45
CA LEU A 85 -5.77 1.74 -2.53
C LEU A 85 -5.48 3.25 -2.63
N PRO A 86 -4.42 3.67 -3.35
CA PRO A 86 -4.06 5.09 -3.46
C PRO A 86 -5.15 6.00 -4.07
N ASP A 87 -6.06 5.44 -4.86
CA ASP A 87 -7.23 6.11 -5.42
C ASP A 87 -8.44 6.13 -4.47
N LEU A 88 -8.24 5.69 -3.21
CA LEU A 88 -9.25 5.56 -2.16
C LEU A 88 -10.30 4.47 -2.41
N SER A 89 -10.10 3.62 -3.42
CA SER A 89 -10.94 2.44 -3.61
C SER A 89 -10.60 1.36 -2.58
N PHE A 90 -11.56 0.48 -2.31
CA PHE A 90 -11.37 -0.70 -1.47
C PHE A 90 -11.12 -1.91 -2.36
N ALA A 91 -10.13 -2.71 -1.98
CA ALA A 91 -9.87 -4.01 -2.59
C ALA A 91 -9.88 -5.10 -1.52
N VAL A 92 -10.51 -6.23 -1.82
CA VAL A 92 -10.47 -7.41 -0.94
C VAL A 92 -9.04 -7.92 -0.79
N ASN A 93 -8.63 -8.15 0.45
CA ASN A 93 -7.33 -8.69 0.77
C ASN A 93 -7.31 -10.21 0.62
N LYS A 94 -6.88 -10.71 -0.54
CA LYS A 94 -6.81 -12.16 -0.83
C LYS A 94 -5.82 -12.94 0.04
N ASP A 95 -4.93 -12.24 0.75
CA ASP A 95 -4.06 -12.87 1.75
C ASP A 95 -4.87 -13.37 2.96
N LEU A 96 -6.00 -12.72 3.26
CA LEU A 96 -6.87 -13.07 4.39
C LEU A 96 -8.21 -13.67 3.95
N MET A 97 -8.79 -13.20 2.84
CA MET A 97 -10.13 -13.59 2.36
C MET A 97 -10.04 -14.58 1.20
N GLY A 98 -10.81 -15.67 1.26
CA GLY A 98 -10.93 -16.66 0.20
C GLY A 98 -11.85 -16.19 -0.94
N THR A 99 -12.91 -15.48 -0.59
CA THR A 99 -13.87 -14.88 -1.54
C THR A 99 -14.17 -13.42 -1.15
N GLU A 100 -14.83 -12.69 -2.06
CA GLU A 100 -15.35 -11.36 -1.75
C GLU A 100 -16.41 -11.50 -0.64
N PRO A 101 -16.32 -10.74 0.47
CA PRO A 101 -17.35 -10.78 1.50
C PRO A 101 -18.73 -10.45 0.92
N THR A 102 -19.74 -11.24 1.29
CA THR A 102 -21.11 -11.07 0.80
C THR A 102 -21.95 -10.31 1.81
N ILE A 103 -22.96 -9.60 1.32
CA ILE A 103 -23.92 -8.85 2.14
C ILE A 103 -25.32 -9.27 1.75
N GLU A 104 -26.15 -9.60 2.74
CA GLU A 104 -27.56 -9.92 2.57
C GLU A 104 -28.41 -9.33 3.70
N GLU A 105 -29.72 -9.24 3.48
CA GLU A 105 -30.67 -8.88 4.53
C GLU A 105 -31.39 -10.13 5.00
N THR A 106 -31.30 -10.43 6.30
CA THR A 106 -31.99 -11.56 6.95
C THR A 106 -32.76 -11.03 8.16
N ASP A 107 -34.07 -11.27 8.23
CA ASP A 107 -34.94 -10.85 9.33
C ASP A 107 -34.84 -9.35 9.68
N GLY A 108 -34.65 -8.50 8.66
CA GLY A 108 -34.50 -7.04 8.83
C GLY A 108 -33.12 -6.62 9.37
N GLN A 109 -32.13 -7.51 9.36
CA GLN A 109 -30.74 -7.24 9.75
C GLN A 109 -29.81 -7.42 8.56
N GLN A 110 -28.80 -6.56 8.45
CA GLN A 110 -27.73 -6.73 7.48
C GLN A 110 -26.75 -7.80 7.99
N VAL A 111 -26.57 -8.87 7.21
CA VAL A 111 -25.62 -9.95 7.48
C VAL A 111 -24.45 -9.81 6.52
N VAL A 112 -23.23 -9.79 7.07
CA VAL A 112 -21.99 -9.77 6.29
C VAL A 112 -21.27 -11.10 6.51
N THR A 113 -21.04 -11.85 5.43
CA THR A 113 -20.36 -13.15 5.50
C THR A 113 -18.94 -13.03 4.98
N TYR A 114 -17.99 -13.46 5.80
CA TYR A 114 -16.56 -13.52 5.46
C TYR A 114 -16.15 -14.98 5.27
N GLU A 115 -15.59 -15.30 4.11
CA GLU A 115 -14.90 -16.57 3.88
C GLU A 115 -13.40 -16.34 4.03
N ILE A 116 -12.81 -16.87 5.11
CA ILE A 116 -11.38 -16.73 5.37
C ILE A 116 -10.60 -17.65 4.43
N ASN A 117 -9.50 -17.15 3.87
CA ASN A 117 -8.60 -17.92 3.03
C ASN A 117 -8.04 -19.09 3.87
N PRO A 118 -8.24 -20.36 3.46
CA PRO A 118 -7.83 -21.52 4.26
C PRO A 118 -6.31 -21.66 4.43
N VAL A 119 -5.49 -20.92 3.66
CA VAL A 119 -4.04 -20.88 3.83
C VAL A 119 -3.56 -19.65 4.64
N ALA A 120 -4.47 -18.79 5.10
CA ALA A 120 -4.12 -17.66 5.95
C ALA A 120 -3.68 -18.14 7.33
N VAL A 121 -2.44 -17.84 7.68
CA VAL A 121 -1.82 -18.21 8.96
C VAL A 121 -1.16 -16.99 9.59
N TRP A 122 -1.15 -16.97 10.92
CA TRP A 122 -0.29 -16.08 11.69
C TRP A 122 1.19 -16.46 11.48
N SER A 123 2.10 -15.57 11.91
CA SER A 123 3.54 -15.77 11.74
C SER A 123 4.11 -16.96 12.54
N ASP A 124 3.37 -17.47 13.52
CA ASP A 124 3.66 -18.70 14.27
C ASP A 124 3.09 -19.97 13.61
N GLY A 125 2.39 -19.83 12.48
CA GLY A 125 1.78 -20.92 11.74
C GLY A 125 0.35 -21.28 12.18
N VAL A 126 -0.21 -20.62 13.20
CA VAL A 126 -1.60 -20.86 13.61
C VAL A 126 -2.56 -20.33 12.53
N PRO A 127 -3.54 -21.12 12.05
CA PRO A 127 -4.53 -20.65 11.09
C PRO A 127 -5.35 -19.47 11.63
N ILE A 128 -5.58 -18.48 10.77
CA ILE A 128 -6.51 -17.39 11.07
C ILE A 128 -7.94 -17.93 10.92
N SER A 129 -8.81 -17.62 11.87
CA SER A 129 -10.13 -18.20 11.99
C SER A 129 -11.22 -17.17 12.31
N ALA A 130 -12.48 -17.59 12.28
CA ALA A 130 -13.59 -16.75 12.74
C ALA A 130 -13.46 -16.33 14.22
N GLY A 131 -12.71 -17.10 15.03
CA GLY A 131 -12.42 -16.76 16.41
C GLY A 131 -11.63 -15.46 16.56
N ASP A 132 -10.74 -15.16 15.60
CA ASP A 132 -9.96 -13.91 15.58
C ASP A 132 -10.87 -12.70 15.30
N PHE A 133 -11.83 -12.85 14.38
CA PHE A 133 -12.83 -11.84 14.08
C PHE A 133 -13.76 -11.59 15.28
N GLN A 134 -14.24 -12.67 15.90
CA GLN A 134 -15.05 -12.57 17.11
C GLN A 134 -14.29 -11.91 18.26
N PHE A 135 -13.00 -12.25 18.43
CA PHE A 135 -12.16 -11.63 19.44
C PHE A 135 -12.07 -10.11 19.24
N VAL A 136 -11.76 -9.66 18.01
CA VAL A 136 -11.67 -8.24 17.69
C VAL A 136 -13.03 -7.54 17.86
N TRP A 137 -14.14 -8.13 17.42
CA TRP A 137 -15.47 -7.58 17.65
C TRP A 137 -15.80 -7.44 19.13
N ARG A 138 -15.56 -8.48 19.94
CA ARG A 138 -15.84 -8.44 21.39
C ARG A 138 -14.98 -7.40 22.10
N LEU A 139 -13.74 -7.23 21.66
CA LEU A 139 -12.86 -6.19 22.18
C LEU A 139 -13.39 -4.80 21.80
N GLN A 140 -13.87 -4.59 20.58
CA GLN A 140 -14.26 -3.27 20.08
C GLN A 140 -15.71 -2.85 20.35
N ARG A 141 -16.60 -3.76 20.74
CA ARG A 141 -18.03 -3.44 20.99
C ARG A 141 -18.28 -2.59 22.25
N SER A 142 -17.28 -2.44 23.13
CA SER A 142 -17.40 -1.65 24.37
C SER A 142 -16.03 -1.19 24.86
N ARG A 143 -15.97 -0.04 25.56
CA ARG A 143 -14.80 0.41 26.32
C ARG A 143 -14.76 -0.13 27.75
N ASP A 144 -15.85 -0.75 28.22
CA ASP A 144 -15.97 -1.25 29.58
C ASP A 144 -15.20 -2.58 29.74
N PRO A 145 -14.15 -2.64 30.58
CA PRO A 145 -13.43 -3.88 30.85
C PRO A 145 -14.31 -4.98 31.43
N ALA A 146 -15.37 -4.64 32.16
CA ALA A 146 -16.32 -5.62 32.70
C ALA A 146 -17.10 -6.36 31.59
N LEU A 147 -17.18 -5.77 30.39
CA LEU A 147 -17.82 -6.36 29.21
C LEU A 147 -16.82 -7.01 28.23
N GLY A 148 -15.55 -7.11 28.63
CA GLY A 148 -14.45 -7.63 27.79
C GLY A 148 -13.83 -6.59 26.86
N GLY A 149 -14.16 -5.31 27.05
CA GLY A 149 -13.62 -4.18 26.29
C GLY A 149 -12.30 -3.65 26.85
N CYS A 150 -11.81 -2.57 26.25
CA CYS A 150 -10.64 -1.84 26.75
C CYS A 150 -10.93 -0.33 26.83
N ALA A 151 -10.57 0.29 27.96
CA ALA A 151 -10.84 1.71 28.20
C ALA A 151 -10.13 2.62 27.18
N ASP A 152 -8.98 2.17 26.65
CA ASP A 152 -8.12 2.94 25.75
C ASP A 152 -8.49 2.80 24.27
N LEU A 153 -9.59 2.11 23.93
CA LEU A 153 -9.99 1.95 22.54
C LEU A 153 -10.25 3.31 21.88
N VAL A 154 -9.70 3.50 20.68
CA VAL A 154 -9.91 4.72 19.89
C VAL A 154 -11.39 4.96 19.61
N SER A 155 -12.17 3.91 19.36
CA SER A 155 -13.60 3.98 19.07
C SER A 155 -14.26 2.61 19.24
N THR A 156 -15.55 2.61 19.56
CA THR A 156 -16.44 1.43 19.49
C THR A 156 -17.42 1.52 18.33
N ALA A 157 -17.40 2.63 17.58
CA ALA A 157 -18.42 2.96 16.60
C ALA A 157 -18.58 1.84 15.56
N GLY A 158 -19.83 1.41 15.36
CA GLY A 158 -20.20 0.36 14.43
C GLY A 158 -20.09 -1.03 15.06
N TYR A 159 -19.02 -1.31 15.82
CA TYR A 159 -18.87 -2.58 16.54
C TYR A 159 -19.90 -2.76 17.67
N ASP A 160 -20.34 -1.66 18.25
CA ASP A 160 -21.42 -1.60 19.25
C ASP A 160 -22.81 -1.95 18.68
N GLN A 161 -22.95 -1.98 17.35
CA GLN A 161 -24.20 -2.29 16.64
C GLN A 161 -24.19 -3.69 16.00
N ILE A 162 -23.04 -4.39 16.02
CA ILE A 162 -22.90 -5.72 15.45
C ILE A 162 -23.34 -6.78 16.48
N GLN A 163 -24.06 -7.78 15.98
CA GLN A 163 -24.35 -9.03 16.68
C GLN A 163 -23.58 -10.17 15.97
N SER A 164 -22.98 -11.08 16.73
CA SER A 164 -22.17 -12.20 16.22
C SER A 164 -22.35 -13.44 17.10
#